data_AF-A0A8S2SXZ4-F1
#
_entry.id   AF-A0A8S2SXZ4-F1
#
_cell.length_a   1.000
_cell.length_b   1.000
_cell.length_c   1.000
_cell.angle_alpha   90.00
_cell.angle_beta   90.00
_cell.angle_gamma   90.00
#
_symmetry.space_group_name_H-M   'P 1'
#
loop_
_entity.id
_entity.type
_entity.pdbx_description
1 polymer ?
#
loop_
_entity_poly.entity_id
_entity_poly.type
_entity_poly.pdbx_seq_one_letter_code
_entity_poly.pdbx_strand_id
1 'polypeptide(L)'
;EQVNGWRKVLDSVHARQSFMYLQLWHIGRVAHPLLQDGRPSVGPSAIGANGGKFRQLPGAPGYVVPEAIEDPTSYIELYRKAAERAKEAGFDGVELHR
;
A
#
# COMPACT_ATOMS: atom_id res chain seq x y z
N GLU A 1 -0.58 8.42 -14.06
CA GLU A 1 -1.71 7.53 -14.43
C GLU A 1 -2.68 7.28 -13.28
N GLN A 2 -2.22 6.71 -12.15
CA GLN A 2 -3.09 6.31 -11.02
C GLN A 2 -4.01 7.41 -10.47
N VAL A 3 -3.53 8.64 -10.31
CA VAL A 3 -4.34 9.79 -9.85
C VAL A 3 -5.56 10.02 -10.77
N ASN A 4 -5.34 10.04 -12.08
CA ASN A 4 -6.41 10.22 -13.07
C ASN A 4 -7.37 9.02 -13.09
N GLY A 5 -6.86 7.81 -12.82
CA GLY A 5 -7.71 6.62 -12.67
C GLY A 5 -8.69 6.77 -11.52
N TRP A 6 -8.23 7.28 -10.37
CA TRP A 6 -9.07 7.48 -9.19
C TRP A 6 -10.10 8.60 -9.34
N ARG A 7 -9.81 9.68 -10.10
CA ARG A 7 -10.77 10.76 -10.37
C ARG A 7 -12.12 10.24 -10.88
N LYS A 8 -12.13 9.27 -11.80
CA LYS A 8 -13.36 8.69 -12.34
C LYS A 8 -14.24 8.01 -11.27
N VAL A 9 -13.58 7.36 -10.30
CA VAL A 9 -14.27 6.72 -9.17
C VAL A 9 -14.86 7.79 -8.25
N LEU A 10 -14.07 8.81 -7.93
CA LEU A 10 -14.49 9.93 -7.09
C LEU A 10 -15.66 10.71 -7.68
N ASP A 11 -15.59 11.07 -8.96
CA ASP A 11 -16.68 11.75 -9.67
C ASP A 11 -18.01 10.99 -9.50
N SER A 12 -17.98 9.65 -9.56
CA SER A 12 -19.15 8.79 -9.41
C SER A 12 -19.70 8.76 -7.98
N VAL A 13 -18.84 8.91 -6.97
CA VAL A 13 -19.21 8.96 -5.54
C VAL A 13 -19.74 10.36 -5.20
N HIS A 14 -19.05 11.42 -5.62
CA HIS A 14 -19.44 12.80 -5.38
C HIS A 14 -20.73 13.19 -6.13
N ALA A 15 -20.99 12.63 -7.31
CA ALA A 15 -22.28 12.79 -8.01
C ALA A 15 -23.47 12.25 -7.18
N ARG A 16 -23.21 11.39 -6.20
CA ARG A 16 -24.19 10.89 -5.24
C ARG A 16 -24.15 11.62 -3.89
N GLN A 17 -23.46 12.77 -3.83
CA GLN A 17 -23.31 13.60 -2.63
C GLN A 17 -22.72 12.83 -1.43
N SER A 18 -21.82 11.87 -1.70
CA SER A 18 -21.13 11.08 -0.69
C SER A 18 -19.65 11.44 -0.61
N PHE A 19 -19.00 11.08 0.48
CA PHE A 19 -17.56 11.27 0.69
C PHE A 19 -16.79 9.96 0.47
N MET A 20 -15.50 10.07 0.13
CA MET A 20 -14.59 8.94 -0.03
C MET A 20 -13.20 9.27 0.53
N TYR A 21 -12.66 8.35 1.33
CA TYR A 21 -11.31 8.42 1.87
C TYR A 21 -10.44 7.35 1.20
N LEU A 22 -9.19 7.69 0.90
CA LEU A 22 -8.22 6.73 0.38
C LEU A 22 -7.44 6.08 1.52
N GLN A 23 -7.54 4.76 1.64
CA GLN A 23 -6.67 4.00 2.53
C GLN A 23 -5.27 3.91 1.92
N LEU A 24 -4.29 4.55 2.57
CA LEU A 24 -2.89 4.46 2.21
C LEU A 24 -2.29 3.21 2.83
N TRP A 25 -1.51 2.46 2.03
CA TRP A 25 -1.08 1.14 2.43
C TRP A 25 0.38 0.84 2.08
N HIS A 26 1.06 0.19 3.03
CA HIS A 26 2.36 -0.43 2.84
C HIS A 26 2.33 -1.81 3.50
N ILE A 27 2.45 -2.87 2.70
CA ILE A 27 2.24 -4.25 3.17
C ILE A 27 3.33 -4.71 4.16
N GLY A 28 4.57 -4.26 3.98
CA GLY A 28 5.69 -4.66 4.85
C GLY A 28 5.95 -6.17 4.81
N ARG A 29 6.10 -6.81 5.99
CA ARG A 29 6.53 -8.21 6.11
C ARG A 29 5.53 -9.27 5.61
N VAL A 30 4.32 -8.87 5.23
CA VAL A 30 3.33 -9.77 4.61
C VAL A 30 3.30 -9.65 3.07
N ALA A 31 4.32 -9.00 2.50
CA ALA A 31 4.55 -8.95 1.07
C ALA A 31 5.32 -10.20 0.58
N HIS A 32 5.54 -10.26 -0.74
CA HIS A 32 6.36 -11.29 -1.36
C HIS A 32 7.16 -10.68 -2.52
N PRO A 33 8.48 -10.94 -2.65
CA PRO A 33 9.31 -10.34 -3.70
C PRO A 33 8.81 -10.59 -5.13
N LEU A 34 8.22 -11.76 -5.38
CA LEU A 34 7.59 -12.09 -6.67
C LEU A 34 6.41 -11.17 -7.06
N LEU A 35 5.82 -10.45 -6.09
CA LEU A 35 4.76 -9.47 -6.32
C LEU A 35 5.27 -8.02 -6.23
N GLN A 36 6.58 -7.85 -6.10
CA GLN A 36 7.24 -6.55 -5.96
C GLN A 36 8.39 -6.37 -6.95
N ASP A 37 8.32 -7.01 -8.12
CA ASP A 37 9.34 -6.94 -9.17
C ASP A 37 10.73 -7.39 -8.68
N GLY A 38 10.76 -8.37 -7.76
CA GLY A 38 11.99 -8.88 -7.17
C GLY A 38 12.53 -8.06 -5.99
N ARG A 39 11.91 -6.93 -5.63
CA ARG A 39 12.30 -6.15 -4.45
C ARG A 39 12.05 -6.94 -3.16
N PRO A 40 12.95 -6.83 -2.16
CA PRO A 40 12.78 -7.55 -0.90
C PRO A 40 11.54 -7.04 -0.15
N SER A 41 10.91 -7.94 0.60
CA SER A 41 9.94 -7.53 1.62
C SER A 41 10.69 -6.88 2.77
N VAL A 42 10.09 -5.86 3.38
CA VAL A 42 10.74 -5.04 4.42
C VAL A 42 9.88 -4.99 5.68
N GLY A 43 10.51 -4.83 6.83
CA GLY A 43 9.82 -4.74 8.11
C GLY A 43 10.66 -4.08 9.19
N PRO A 44 10.09 -3.80 10.37
CA PRO A 44 10.83 -3.18 11.47
C PRO A 44 11.95 -4.09 12.03
N SER A 45 11.91 -5.39 11.72
CA SER A 45 12.91 -6.38 12.12
C SER A 45 12.89 -7.55 11.13
N ALA A 46 13.98 -8.31 11.08
CA ALA A 46 14.09 -9.54 10.27
C ALA A 46 13.31 -10.72 10.89
N ILE A 47 12.01 -10.51 11.12
CA ILE A 47 11.10 -11.49 11.72
C ILE A 47 9.96 -11.75 10.73
N GLY A 48 9.95 -12.96 10.16
CA GLY A 48 8.91 -13.41 9.25
C GLY A 48 7.52 -13.43 9.90
N ALA A 49 6.49 -13.19 9.10
CA ALA A 49 5.11 -13.40 9.52
C ALA A 49 4.71 -14.87 9.36
N ASN A 50 3.74 -15.33 10.16
CA ASN A 50 3.21 -16.68 10.04
C ASN A 50 2.23 -16.77 8.87
N GLY A 51 2.24 -17.89 8.14
CA GLY A 51 1.33 -18.16 7.03
C GLY A 51 1.81 -17.59 5.70
N GLY A 52 0.88 -17.06 4.90
CA GLY A 52 1.16 -16.49 3.58
C GLY A 52 0.57 -17.31 2.45
N LYS A 53 -0.52 -16.79 1.87
CA LYS A 53 -1.12 -17.30 0.64
C LYS A 53 -1.44 -16.11 -0.25
N PHE A 54 -1.05 -16.21 -1.51
CA PHE A 54 -1.25 -15.17 -2.49
C PHE A 54 -2.05 -15.74 -3.65
N ARG A 55 -3.14 -15.08 -4.03
CA ARG A 55 -3.98 -15.52 -5.16
C ARG A 55 -3.19 -15.60 -6.47
N GLN A 56 -2.18 -14.74 -6.61
CA GLN A 56 -1.39 -14.59 -7.83
C GLN A 56 -0.19 -15.54 -7.92
N LEU A 57 0.19 -16.20 -6.81
CA LEU A 57 1.31 -17.12 -6.78
C LEU A 57 0.80 -18.55 -6.65
N PRO A 58 1.38 -19.51 -7.40
CA PRO A 58 0.96 -20.91 -7.30
C PRO A 58 1.27 -21.49 -5.91
N GLY A 59 0.39 -22.36 -5.42
CA GLY A 59 0.57 -23.08 -4.16
C GLY A 59 0.42 -22.20 -2.91
N ALA A 60 1.28 -22.42 -1.93
CA ALA A 60 1.32 -21.69 -0.67
C ALA A 60 2.77 -21.23 -0.40
N PRO A 61 3.25 -20.20 -1.13
CA PRO A 61 4.65 -19.79 -1.07
C PRO A 61 5.07 -19.27 0.31
N GLY A 62 4.11 -18.98 1.19
CA GLY A 62 4.37 -18.43 2.52
C GLY A 62 4.78 -16.96 2.46
N TYR A 63 4.94 -16.34 3.62
CA TYR A 63 5.65 -15.07 3.75
C TYR A 63 7.15 -15.31 3.83
N VAL A 64 7.94 -14.36 3.35
CA VAL A 64 9.41 -14.40 3.47
C VAL A 64 9.88 -13.65 4.71
N VAL A 65 11.09 -13.96 5.18
CA VAL A 65 11.75 -13.13 6.20
C VAL A 65 12.05 -11.76 5.56
N PRO A 66 11.55 -10.65 6.12
CA PRO A 66 11.81 -9.34 5.56
C PRO A 66 13.22 -8.85 5.87
N GLU A 67 13.71 -7.90 5.09
CA GLU A 67 14.85 -7.06 5.45
C GLU A 67 14.42 -6.06 6.53
N ALA A 68 15.27 -5.89 7.55
CA ALA A 68 15.02 -4.93 8.61
C ALA A 68 15.25 -3.51 8.07
N ILE A 69 14.29 -2.62 8.32
CA ILE A 69 14.41 -1.20 7.99
C ILE A 69 15.30 -0.53 9.04
N GLU A 70 16.45 0.01 8.60
CA GLU A 70 17.34 0.77 9.48
C GLU A 70 16.83 2.20 9.70
N ASP A 71 16.35 2.86 8.65
CA ASP A 71 15.80 4.22 8.69
C ASP A 71 14.40 4.29 8.04
N PRO A 72 13.33 4.56 8.81
CA PRO A 72 11.97 4.62 8.30
C PRO A 72 11.65 5.95 7.58
N THR A 73 12.53 6.95 7.60
CA THR A 73 12.27 8.31 7.11
C THR A 73 11.80 8.33 5.65
N SER A 74 12.39 7.47 4.81
CA SER A 74 11.99 7.36 3.40
C SER A 74 10.54 6.90 3.23
N TYR A 75 10.04 6.02 4.11
CA TYR A 75 8.66 5.54 4.08
C TYR A 75 7.67 6.62 4.52
N ILE A 76 8.03 7.44 5.51
CA ILE A 76 7.23 8.60 5.91
C ILE A 76 7.03 9.55 4.72
N GLU A 77 8.10 9.82 3.97
CA GLU A 77 8.02 10.63 2.75
C GLU A 77 7.17 9.99 1.65
N LEU A 78 7.19 8.66 1.51
CA LEU A 78 6.29 7.95 0.59
C LEU A 78 4.82 8.13 0.98
N TYR A 79 4.49 8.01 2.27
CA TYR A 79 3.13 8.26 2.76
C TYR A 79 2.70 9.71 2.56
N ARG A 80 3.58 10.68 2.83
CA ARG A 80 3.31 12.11 2.58
C ARG A 80 2.96 12.36 1.10
N LYS A 81 3.81 11.86 0.18
CA LYS A 81 3.57 11.98 -1.26
C LYS A 81 2.29 11.25 -1.70
N ALA A 82 1.96 10.11 -1.08
CA ALA A 82 0.73 9.40 -1.38
C ALA A 82 -0.52 10.18 -0.92
N ALA A 83 -0.47 10.83 0.24
CA ALA A 83 -1.53 11.71 0.72
C ALA A 83 -1.71 12.95 -0.18
N GLU A 84 -0.62 13.55 -0.65
CA GLU A 84 -0.67 14.66 -1.62
C GLU A 84 -1.34 14.23 -2.93
N ARG A 85 -1.01 13.04 -3.44
CA ARG A 85 -1.64 12.47 -4.62
C ARG A 85 -3.11 12.13 -4.41
N ALA A 86 -3.49 11.67 -3.21
CA ALA A 86 -4.90 11.45 -2.88
C ALA A 86 -5.70 12.75 -2.94
N LYS A 87 -5.15 13.82 -2.37
CA LYS A 87 -5.73 15.16 -2.46
C LYS A 87 -5.81 15.64 -3.92
N GLU A 88 -4.77 15.43 -4.72
CA GLU A 88 -4.76 15.77 -6.15
C GLU A 88 -5.81 14.97 -6.97
N ALA A 89 -6.12 13.74 -6.54
CA ALA A 89 -7.17 12.94 -7.16
C ALA A 89 -8.57 13.43 -6.78
N GLY A 90 -8.71 14.15 -5.66
CA GLY A 90 -9.98 14.66 -5.15
C GLY A 90 -10.57 13.85 -3.99
N PHE A 91 -9.81 12.97 -3.33
CA PHE A 91 -10.30 12.31 -2.12
C PHE A 91 -10.58 13.32 -1.01
N ASP A 92 -11.61 13.06 -0.20
CA ASP A 92 -12.01 13.91 0.92
C ASP A 92 -11.07 13.79 2.13
N GLY A 93 -10.29 12.72 2.15
CA GLY A 93 -9.22 12.50 3.11
C GLY A 93 -8.46 11.21 2.85
N VAL A 94 -7.57 10.90 3.78
CA VAL A 94 -6.81 9.65 3.78
C VAL A 94 -6.99 8.92 5.10
N GLU A 95 -7.00 7.59 5.01
CA GLU A 95 -6.92 6.69 6.15
C GLU A 95 -5.55 6.03 6.13
N LEU A 96 -4.87 5.99 7.27
CA LEU A 96 -3.62 5.22 7.41
C LEU A 96 -3.97 3.78 7.80
N HIS A 97 -3.61 2.82 6.93
CA HIS A 97 -3.72 1.41 7.28
C HIS A 97 -2.62 1.03 8.27
N ARG A 98 -3.02 0.89 9.53
CA ARG A 98 -2.21 0.37 10.64
C ARG A 98 -2.10 -1.15 10.62
#